data_AF-A0A7V9BGS6-F1
#
_entry.id   AF-A0A7V9BGS6-F1
#
_cell.length_a   1.000
_cell.length_b   1.000
_cell.length_c   1.000
_cell.angle_alpha   90.00
_cell.angle_beta   90.00
_cell.angle_gamma   90.00
#
_symmetry.space_group_name_H-M   'P 1'
#
loop_
_entity.id
_entity.type
_entity.pdbx_description
1 polymer ?
#
loop_
_entity_poly.entity_id
_entity_poly.type
_entity_poly.pdbx_seq_one_letter_code
_entity_poly.pdbx_strand_id
1 'polypeptide(L)'
;MPSMLRAGLVIFLVKLMLRVRGFGETIESIRRRVEPVPGKSLVKMAGIKRVEYAVALAGAMYPGRAKCLEQSLALYYLLRHQGVAIKYCHGVKSYPFEAHAWVEYQGEVINDFPEHVSEFARLPAQLP
;
A
#
# COMPACT_ATOMS: atom_id res chain seq x y z
N MET A 1 7.90 -14.24 7.21
CA MET A 1 7.03 -13.96 6.04
C MET A 1 5.63 -13.64 6.56
N PRO A 2 4.89 -12.68 5.99
CA PRO A 2 3.52 -12.42 6.43
C PRO A 2 2.65 -13.58 5.96
N SER A 3 2.06 -14.30 6.90
CA SER A 3 0.99 -15.23 6.59
C SER A 3 -0.24 -14.44 6.11
N MET A 4 -1.12 -15.10 5.37
CA MET A 4 -2.39 -14.53 4.91
C MET A 4 -3.21 -13.92 6.06
N LEU A 5 -3.17 -14.56 7.24
CA LEU A 5 -3.77 -14.04 8.48
C LEU A 5 -3.17 -12.69 8.89
N ARG A 6 -1.84 -12.54 8.81
CA ARG A 6 -1.17 -11.27 9.11
C ARG A 6 -1.56 -10.19 8.10
N ALA A 7 -1.68 -10.53 6.82
CA ALA A 7 -2.15 -9.58 5.81
C ALA A 7 -3.59 -9.14 6.08
N GLY A 8 -4.50 -10.07 6.38
CA GLY A 8 -5.88 -9.77 6.75
C GLY A 8 -5.99 -8.90 8.01
N LEU A 9 -5.19 -9.20 9.04
CA LEU A 9 -5.14 -8.39 10.27
C LEU A 9 -4.65 -6.96 9.98
N VAL A 10 -3.63 -6.79 9.15
CA VAL A 10 -3.16 -5.44 8.78
C VAL A 10 -4.21 -4.69 7.97
N ILE A 11 -4.90 -5.34 7.02
CA ILE A 11 -6.02 -4.73 6.29
C ILE A 11 -7.12 -4.27 7.26
N PHE A 12 -7.49 -5.13 8.22
CA PHE A 12 -8.47 -4.78 9.25
C PHE A 12 -8.05 -3.54 10.05
N LEU A 13 -6.80 -3.51 10.53
CA LEU A 13 -6.26 -2.40 11.31
C LEU A 13 -6.19 -1.10 10.48
N VAL A 14 -5.73 -1.18 9.23
CA VAL A 14 -5.70 -0.04 8.31
C VAL A 14 -7.12 0.50 8.11
N LYS A 15 -8.09 -0.38 7.86
CA LYS A 15 -9.49 0.02 7.67
C LYS A 15 -10.08 0.68 8.92
N LEU A 16 -9.79 0.14 10.10
CA LEU A 16 -10.20 0.73 11.38
C LEU A 16 -9.58 2.11 11.58
N MET A 17 -8.27 2.25 11.30
CA MET A 17 -7.57 3.53 11.40
C MET A 17 -8.13 4.57 10.42
N LEU A 18 -8.38 4.19 9.17
CA LEU A 18 -9.01 5.06 8.17
C LEU A 18 -10.39 5.53 8.63
N ARG A 19 -11.17 4.65 9.26
CA ARG A 19 -12.51 4.97 9.77
C ARG A 19 -12.49 5.90 10.98
N VAL A 20 -11.54 5.72 11.90
CA VAL A 20 -11.50 6.47 13.18
C VAL A 20 -10.69 7.76 13.09
N ARG A 21 -9.59 7.75 12.34
CA ARG A 21 -8.62 8.86 12.28
C ARG A 21 -8.62 9.60 10.95
N GLY A 22 -9.21 9.03 9.91
CA GLY A 22 -9.15 9.56 8.54
C GLY A 22 -7.84 9.21 7.81
N PHE A 23 -7.75 9.70 6.58
CA PHE A 23 -6.69 9.34 5.63
C PHE A 23 -5.30 9.87 6.02
N GLY A 24 -5.18 11.17 6.29
CA GLY A 24 -3.88 11.82 6.58
C GLY A 24 -3.21 11.24 7.83
N GLU A 25 -3.95 11.18 8.94
CA GLU A 25 -3.47 10.60 10.20
C GLU A 25 -3.08 9.11 10.07
N THR A 26 -3.81 8.36 9.24
CA THR A 26 -3.50 6.94 9.02
C THR A 26 -2.19 6.78 8.26
N ILE A 27 -2.00 7.52 7.17
CA ILE A 27 -0.75 7.52 6.41
C ILE A 27 0.41 7.91 7.30
N GLU A 28 0.28 9.02 8.02
CA GLU A 28 1.35 9.54 8.86
C GLU A 28 1.69 8.57 10.00
N SER A 29 0.68 7.96 10.62
CA SER A 29 0.90 6.92 11.62
C SER A 29 1.57 5.66 11.06
N ILE A 30 1.34 5.31 9.78
CA ILE A 30 2.04 4.20 9.12
C ILE A 30 3.48 4.62 8.81
N ARG A 31 3.70 5.80 8.22
CA ARG A 31 5.02 6.34 7.88
C ARG A 31 5.93 6.41 9.10
N ARG A 32 5.48 6.99 10.21
CA ARG A 32 6.26 7.05 11.46
C ARG A 32 6.73 5.68 11.98
N ARG A 33 5.94 4.62 11.73
CA ARG A 33 6.29 3.26 12.16
C ARG A 33 7.29 2.57 11.24
N VAL A 34 7.30 2.93 9.95
CA VAL A 34 8.01 2.15 8.93
C VAL A 34 9.14 2.90 8.24
N GLU A 35 9.18 4.23 8.35
CA GLU A 35 10.28 5.06 7.87
C GLU A 35 11.60 4.88 8.62
N PRO A 36 11.62 4.67 9.96
CA PRO A 36 12.87 4.41 10.68
C PRO A 36 13.56 3.10 10.29
N VAL A 37 12.86 2.16 9.64
CA VAL A 37 13.42 0.87 9.25
C VAL A 37 14.38 1.08 8.07
N PRO A 38 15.69 0.75 8.21
CA PRO A 38 16.64 0.88 7.12
C PRO A 38 16.20 0.07 5.89
N GLY A 39 16.14 0.74 4.75
CA GLY A 39 15.72 0.15 3.49
C GLY A 39 16.84 -0.66 2.83
N LYS A 40 16.63 -1.96 2.64
CA LYS A 40 17.36 -2.81 1.71
C LYS A 40 16.90 -2.47 0.29
N SER A 41 17.82 -1.93 -0.50
CA SER A 41 17.56 -1.58 -1.90
C SER A 41 17.55 -2.80 -2.85
N LEU A 42 18.07 -3.96 -2.42
CA LEU A 42 18.19 -5.16 -3.24
C LEU A 42 17.43 -6.34 -2.63
N VAL A 43 16.11 -6.28 -2.72
CA VAL A 43 15.21 -7.39 -2.38
C VAL A 43 14.72 -8.04 -3.67
N LYS A 44 14.76 -9.37 -3.74
CA LYS A 44 14.30 -10.11 -4.93
C LYS A 44 12.80 -9.87 -5.17
N MET A 45 12.44 -9.59 -6.42
CA MET A 45 11.05 -9.30 -6.82
C MET A 45 10.07 -10.43 -6.45
N ALA A 46 10.51 -11.68 -6.52
CA ALA A 46 9.73 -12.83 -6.07
C ALA A 46 9.29 -12.73 -4.60
N GLY A 47 10.11 -12.14 -3.72
CA GLY A 47 9.75 -11.91 -2.32
C GLY A 47 8.67 -10.85 -2.16
N ILE A 48 8.76 -9.77 -2.94
CA ILE A 48 7.79 -8.67 -2.96
C ILE A 48 6.44 -9.17 -3.47
N LYS A 49 6.42 -9.88 -4.61
CA LYS A 49 5.20 -10.45 -5.21
C LYS A 49 4.52 -11.48 -4.31
N ARG A 50 5.25 -12.23 -3.48
CA ARG A 50 4.64 -13.11 -2.47
C ARG A 50 3.84 -12.36 -1.41
N VAL A 51 4.35 -11.21 -0.95
CA VAL A 51 3.63 -10.38 0.03
C VAL A 51 2.44 -9.69 -0.63
N GLU A 52 2.62 -9.17 -1.83
CA GLU A 52 1.55 -8.59 -2.64
C GLU A 52 0.41 -9.61 -2.85
N TYR A 53 0.72 -10.82 -3.31
CA TYR A 53 -0.27 -11.89 -3.46
C TYR A 53 -1.00 -12.22 -2.17
N ALA A 54 -0.29 -12.27 -1.03
CA ALA A 54 -0.94 -12.51 0.27
C ALA A 54 -1.89 -11.38 0.67
N VAL A 55 -1.56 -10.11 0.35
CA VAL A 55 -2.42 -8.95 0.58
C VAL A 55 -3.61 -8.96 -0.38
N ALA A 56 -3.40 -9.25 -1.66
CA ALA A 56 -4.47 -9.36 -2.65
C ALA A 56 -5.49 -10.44 -2.27
N LEU A 57 -5.00 -11.63 -1.89
CA LEU A 57 -5.85 -12.74 -1.44
C LEU A 57 -6.60 -12.38 -0.15
N ALA A 58 -5.91 -11.80 0.84
CA ALA A 58 -6.55 -11.35 2.07
C ALA A 58 -7.60 -10.25 1.83
N GLY A 59 -7.36 -9.35 0.87
CA GLY A 59 -8.32 -8.32 0.45
C GLY A 59 -9.54 -8.93 -0.24
N ALA A 60 -9.34 -9.93 -1.10
CA ALA A 60 -10.42 -10.63 -1.81
C ALA A 60 -11.35 -11.42 -0.86
N MET A 61 -10.82 -11.97 0.23
CA MET A 61 -11.60 -12.70 1.24
C MET A 61 -12.10 -11.83 2.40
N TYR A 62 -11.76 -10.55 2.42
CA TYR A 62 -12.13 -9.68 3.53
C TYR A 62 -13.66 -9.51 3.60
N PRO A 63 -14.30 -9.58 4.77
CA PRO A 63 -15.73 -9.33 4.90
C PRO A 63 -16.04 -7.86 4.57
N GLY A 64 -16.52 -7.62 3.35
CA GLY A 64 -16.79 -6.30 2.78
C GLY A 64 -15.79 -5.91 1.67
N ARG A 65 -15.69 -4.62 1.35
CA ARG A 65 -14.72 -4.13 0.34
C ARG A 65 -13.42 -3.69 1.02
N ALA A 66 -12.30 -4.32 0.70
CA ALA A 66 -10.95 -3.76 0.90
C ALA A 66 -10.45 -3.33 -0.48
N LYS A 67 -10.42 -2.02 -0.73
CA LYS A 67 -10.11 -1.47 -2.05
C LYS A 67 -8.60 -1.25 -2.20
N CYS A 68 -8.21 -0.65 -3.32
CA CYS A 68 -6.83 -0.27 -3.63
C CYS A 68 -6.15 0.46 -2.46
N LEU A 69 -6.85 1.37 -1.77
CA LEU A 69 -6.29 2.09 -0.63
C LEU A 69 -5.85 1.19 0.53
N GLU A 70 -6.75 0.37 1.06
CA GLU A 70 -6.42 -0.50 2.21
C GLU A 70 -5.36 -1.53 1.84
N GLN A 71 -5.43 -2.09 0.63
CA GLN A 71 -4.45 -3.06 0.15
C GLN A 71 -3.07 -2.42 -0.04
N SER A 72 -3.00 -1.24 -0.67
CA SER A 72 -1.73 -0.52 -0.87
C SER A 72 -1.07 -0.10 0.43
N LEU A 73 -1.85 0.39 1.41
CA LEU A 73 -1.32 0.74 2.74
C LEU A 73 -0.85 -0.50 3.51
N ALA A 74 -1.61 -1.60 3.45
CA ALA A 74 -1.21 -2.85 4.10
C ALA A 74 0.07 -3.43 3.47
N LEU A 75 0.16 -3.43 2.14
CA LEU A 75 1.33 -3.87 1.40
C LEU A 75 2.55 -3.01 1.72
N TYR A 76 2.39 -1.69 1.68
CA TYR A 76 3.43 -0.74 2.06
C TYR A 76 3.93 -1.00 3.49
N TYR A 77 3.02 -1.11 4.46
CA TYR A 77 3.38 -1.40 5.85
C TYR A 77 4.15 -2.70 5.99
N LEU A 78 3.66 -3.80 5.40
CA LEU A 78 4.28 -5.12 5.52
C LEU A 78 5.66 -5.19 4.88
N LEU A 79 5.85 -4.60 3.70
CA LEU A 79 7.13 -4.60 3.00
C LEU A 79 8.13 -3.66 3.66
N ARG A 80 7.72 -2.46 4.09
CA ARG A 80 8.60 -1.56 4.83
C ARG A 80 9.03 -2.14 6.18
N HIS A 81 8.14 -2.85 6.88
CA HIS A 81 8.48 -3.56 8.12
C HIS A 81 9.50 -4.70 7.88
N GLN A 82 9.61 -5.21 6.66
CA GLN A 82 10.68 -6.17 6.27
C GLN A 82 11.97 -5.47 5.84
N GLY A 83 12.01 -4.15 5.91
CA GLY A 83 13.12 -3.33 5.42
C GLY A 83 13.18 -3.25 3.89
N VAL A 84 12.10 -3.50 3.15
CA VAL A 84 12.11 -3.28 1.69
C VAL A 84 11.96 -1.79 1.42
N ALA A 85 12.88 -1.18 0.67
CA ALA A 85 12.81 0.25 0.32
C ALA A 85 11.72 0.53 -0.74
N ILE A 86 10.46 0.55 -0.31
CA ILE A 86 9.30 0.69 -1.20
C ILE A 86 8.58 2.02 -0.99
N LYS A 87 7.95 2.55 -2.04
CA LYS A 87 7.22 3.83 -2.04
C LYS A 87 5.72 3.59 -2.06
N TYR A 88 5.00 4.30 -1.20
CA TYR A 88 3.55 4.42 -1.30
C TYR A 88 3.21 5.56 -2.26
N CYS A 89 2.27 5.33 -3.16
CA CYS A 89 1.81 6.29 -4.15
C CYS A 89 0.28 6.38 -4.12
N HIS A 90 -0.23 7.57 -4.41
CA HIS A 90 -1.65 7.79 -4.64
C HIS A 90 -1.83 8.91 -5.66
N GLY A 91 -2.97 8.89 -6.34
CA GLY A 91 -3.27 9.83 -7.40
C GLY A 91 -4.76 9.92 -7.65
N VAL A 92 -5.13 10.90 -8.46
CA VAL A 92 -6.52 11.15 -8.86
C VAL A 92 -6.61 11.33 -10.36
N LYS A 93 -7.71 10.90 -10.96
CA LYS A 93 -8.09 11.29 -12.32
C LYS A 93 -9.35 12.15 -12.26
N SER A 94 -9.44 13.16 -13.12
CA SER A 94 -10.50 14.17 -13.08
C SER A 94 -11.80 13.70 -13.71
N TYR A 95 -11.75 12.84 -14.74
CA TYR A 95 -12.94 12.30 -15.38
C TYR A 95 -12.74 10.86 -15.90
N PRO A 96 -13.61 9.90 -15.50
CA PRO A 96 -14.49 9.99 -14.32
C PRO A 96 -13.67 10.26 -13.06
N PHE A 97 -14.21 11.02 -12.09
CA PHE A 97 -13.44 11.33 -10.88
C PHE A 97 -13.18 10.07 -10.06
N GLU A 98 -11.92 9.67 -9.97
CA GLU A 98 -11.50 8.50 -9.20
C GLU A 98 -10.19 8.78 -8.47
N ALA A 99 -10.10 8.25 -7.26
CA ALA A 99 -8.87 8.24 -6.47
C ALA A 99 -8.31 6.83 -6.41
N HIS A 100 -7.01 6.71 -6.53
CA HIS A 100 -6.33 5.42 -6.57
C HIS A 100 -5.04 5.44 -5.77
N ALA A 101 -4.65 4.27 -5.27
CA ALA A 101 -3.46 4.11 -4.45
C ALA A 101 -2.74 2.81 -4.83
N TRP A 102 -1.42 2.88 -4.94
CA TRP A 102 -0.55 1.77 -5.33
C TRP A 102 0.80 1.87 -4.62
N VAL A 103 1.65 0.88 -4.84
CA VAL A 103 2.98 0.79 -4.25
C VAL A 103 4.02 0.55 -5.34
N GLU A 104 5.18 1.19 -5.22
CA GLU A 104 6.28 1.10 -6.20
C GLU A 104 7.59 0.69 -5.57
N TYR A 105 8.29 -0.24 -6.24
CA TYR A 105 9.64 -0.65 -5.89
C TYR A 105 10.57 -0.34 -7.04
N GLN A 106 11.58 0.51 -6.81
CA GLN A 106 12.54 0.93 -7.83
C GLN A 106 11.90 1.49 -9.13
N GLY A 107 10.71 2.10 -9.02
CA GLY A 107 9.97 2.65 -10.16
C GLY A 107 8.96 1.66 -10.78
N GLU A 108 8.99 0.39 -10.39
CA GLU A 108 8.04 -0.63 -10.86
C GLU A 108 6.78 -0.66 -10.00
N VAL A 109 5.62 -0.67 -10.66
CA VAL A 109 4.31 -0.80 -10.00
C VAL A 109 4.10 -2.24 -9.52
N ILE A 110 3.75 -2.39 -8.23
CA ILE A 110 3.72 -3.72 -7.60
C ILE A 110 2.34 -4.34 -7.56
N ASN A 111 1.33 -3.61 -7.12
CA ASN A 111 -0.02 -4.11 -6.89
C ASN A 111 -1.06 -3.53 -7.86
N ASP A 112 -0.60 -3.09 -9.02
CA ASP A 112 -1.41 -2.64 -10.15
C ASP A 112 -0.59 -2.74 -11.45
N PHE A 113 -1.15 -2.26 -12.55
CA PHE A 113 -0.52 -2.20 -13.86
C PHE A 113 -0.03 -0.77 -14.17
N PRO A 114 1.17 -0.60 -14.76
CA PRO A 114 1.71 0.69 -15.17
C PRO A 114 0.73 1.53 -16.02
N GLU A 115 0.01 0.88 -16.93
CA GLU A 115 -0.95 1.52 -17.83
C GLU A 115 -2.10 2.13 -17.04
N HIS A 116 -2.64 1.39 -16.06
CA HIS A 116 -3.74 1.86 -15.23
C HIS A 116 -3.30 3.00 -14.31
N VAL A 117 -2.13 2.91 -13.66
CA VAL A 117 -1.66 4.01 -12.78
C VAL A 117 -1.30 5.27 -13.57
N SER A 118 -0.97 5.15 -14.85
CA SER A 118 -0.63 6.30 -15.72
C SER A 118 -1.83 7.22 -16.01
N GLU A 119 -3.06 6.72 -15.83
CA GLU A 119 -4.29 7.52 -15.94
C GLU A 119 -4.47 8.50 -14.77
N PHE A 120 -3.74 8.29 -13.65
CA PHE A 120 -3.89 9.09 -12.45
C PHE A 120 -2.77 10.13 -12.32
N ALA A 121 -3.15 11.38 -12.11
CA ALA A 121 -2.21 12.40 -11.70
C ALA A 121 -1.70 12.07 -10.28
N ARG A 122 -0.42 11.69 -10.18
CA ARG A 122 0.23 11.40 -8.90
C ARG A 122 0.18 12.63 -8.02
N LEU A 123 -0.42 12.48 -6.85
CA LEU A 123 -0.39 13.52 -5.83
C LEU A 123 0.98 13.50 -5.15
N PRO A 124 1.58 14.67 -4.88
CA PRO A 124 2.78 14.73 -4.07
C PRO A 124 2.49 14.08 -2.71
N ALA A 125 3.49 13.42 -2.13
CA ALA A 125 3.42 12.99 -0.74
C ALA A 125 3.23 14.25 0.09
N GLN A 126 1.98 14.54 0.48
CA GLN A 126 1.46 15.77 1.08
C GLN A 126 2.46 16.95 1.13
N LEU A 127 2.19 18.00 0.34
CA LEU A 127 2.76 19.34 0.57
C LEU A 127 2.57 19.71 2.07
N PRO A 128 3.53 20.46 2.63
CA PRO A 128 3.92 20.49 4.05
C PRO A 128 2.78 20.60 5.06
#